data_AF-A0AAU8LSF0-F1
#
_entry.id   AF-A0AAU8LSF0-F1
#
_cell.length_a   1.000
_cell.length_b   1.000
_cell.length_c   1.000
_cell.angle_alpha   90.00
_cell.angle_beta   90.00
_cell.angle_gamma   90.00
#
_symmetry.space_group_name_H-M   'P 1'
#
loop_
_entity.id
_entity.type
_entity.pdbx_description
1 polymer ?
#
loop_
_entity_poly.entity_id
_entity_poly.type
_entity_poly.pdbx_seq_one_letter_code
_entity_poly.pdbx_strand_id
1 'polypeptide(L)'
;MLRVKRNIADILVFLGLGAKPERRTEPVLDYDKMIVLDAERLAETGIKEVYEEIKPTLQLYVSEPAEIIEIDGSELAKYSVLCAGITYAIYSPTLLDTEGESWGRATHALEPVEKLFIPI
;
A
#
# COMPACT_ATOMS: atom_id res chain seq x y z
N MET A 1 3.36 62.68 6.17
CA MET A 1 2.55 61.85 7.09
C MET A 1 2.04 60.63 6.31
N LEU A 2 2.71 59.48 6.39
CA LEU A 2 2.28 58.25 5.70
C LEU A 2 1.39 57.43 6.65
N ARG A 3 0.11 57.27 6.31
CA ARG A 3 -0.84 56.47 7.09
C ARG A 3 -0.77 55.02 6.62
N VAL A 4 0.06 54.21 7.27
CA VAL A 4 0.14 52.76 7.04
C VAL A 4 -1.19 52.14 7.50
N LYS A 5 -2.05 51.74 6.56
CA LYS A 5 -3.26 50.98 6.86
C LYS A 5 -2.85 49.53 7.11
N ARG A 6 -2.62 49.16 8.37
CA ARG A 6 -2.42 47.75 8.77
C ARG A 6 -3.74 47.02 8.58
N ASN A 7 -3.74 46.01 7.70
CA ASN A 7 -4.90 45.19 7.43
C ASN A 7 -5.05 44.15 8.54
N ILE A 8 -6.28 43.91 9.01
CA ILE A 8 -6.56 43.05 10.17
C ILE A 8 -6.10 41.61 9.90
N ALA A 9 -6.11 41.21 8.63
CA ALA A 9 -5.58 39.93 8.16
C ALA A 9 -4.10 39.75 8.49
N ASP A 10 -3.27 40.80 8.38
CA ASP A 10 -1.84 40.71 8.68
C ASP A 10 -1.62 40.48 10.17
N ILE A 11 -2.42 41.12 11.02
CA ILE A 11 -2.36 40.98 12.49
C ILE A 11 -2.73 39.54 12.91
N LEU A 12 -3.72 38.94 12.26
CA LEU A 12 -4.17 37.58 12.56
C LEU A 12 -3.13 36.51 12.16
N VAL A 13 -2.37 36.75 11.09
CA VAL A 13 -1.24 35.89 10.69
C VAL A 13 -0.09 36.03 11.69
N PHE A 14 0.26 37.24 12.12
CA PHE A 14 1.32 37.48 13.12
C PHE A 14 0.98 36.92 14.51
N LEU A 15 -0.31 36.82 14.87
CA LEU A 15 -0.77 36.23 16.14
C LEU A 15 -0.95 34.70 16.09
N GLY A 16 -0.60 34.02 14.99
CA GLY A 16 -0.73 32.57 14.86
C GLY A 16 -2.18 32.06 14.77
N LEU A 17 -3.16 32.95 14.61
CA LEU A 17 -4.58 32.64 14.47
C LEU A 17 -5.01 32.40 13.01
N GLY A 18 -4.14 32.74 12.05
CA GLY A 18 -4.32 32.43 10.63
C GLY A 18 -3.65 31.11 10.27
N ALA A 19 -4.32 29.99 10.48
CA ALA A 19 -3.91 28.74 9.84
C ALA A 19 -4.03 28.92 8.32
N LYS A 20 -2.89 29.08 7.64
CA LYS A 20 -2.84 29.00 6.18
C LYS A 20 -3.30 27.58 5.81
N PRO A 21 -4.34 27.40 4.98
CA PRO A 21 -4.73 26.07 4.56
C PRO A 21 -3.54 25.47 3.81
N GLU A 22 -2.88 24.49 4.41
CA GLU A 22 -1.99 23.61 3.67
C GLU A 22 -2.86 22.90 2.64
N ARG A 23 -2.70 23.27 1.36
CA ARG A 23 -3.18 22.40 0.29
C ARG A 23 -2.40 21.11 0.45
N ARG A 24 -3.08 20.03 0.86
CA ARG A 24 -2.60 18.69 0.56
C ARG A 24 -2.48 18.61 -0.95
N THR A 25 -1.26 18.67 -1.45
CA THR A 25 -0.97 18.23 -2.81
C THR A 25 -1.11 16.72 -2.76
N GLU A 26 -2.21 16.20 -3.31
CA GLU A 26 -2.29 14.76 -3.50
C GLU A 26 -1.10 14.33 -4.37
N PRO A 27 -0.42 13.23 -4.02
CA PRO A 27 0.65 12.72 -4.85
C PRO A 27 0.08 12.41 -6.24
N VAL A 28 0.64 13.06 -7.26
CA VAL A 28 0.26 12.78 -8.65
C VAL A 28 0.79 11.40 -8.99
N LEU A 29 -0.11 10.48 -9.34
CA LEU A 29 0.25 9.14 -9.78
C LEU A 29 1.00 9.21 -11.12
N ASP A 30 2.20 8.62 -11.13
CA ASP A 30 3.06 8.51 -12.31
C ASP A 30 2.80 7.15 -12.99
N TYR A 31 1.80 7.10 -13.87
CA TYR A 31 1.37 5.86 -14.53
C TYR A 31 2.44 5.26 -15.45
N ASP A 32 3.46 6.03 -15.86
CA ASP A 32 4.60 5.51 -16.63
C ASP A 32 5.48 4.57 -15.80
N LYS A 33 5.37 4.63 -14.47
CA LYS A 33 6.04 3.72 -13.51
C LYS A 33 5.14 2.59 -13.02
N MET A 34 3.94 2.45 -13.59
CA MET A 34 3.02 1.37 -13.23
C MET A 34 3.62 0.01 -13.60
N ILE A 35 3.59 -0.93 -12.67
CA ILE A 35 3.92 -2.33 -12.91
C ILE A 35 2.61 -3.07 -13.15
N VAL A 36 2.46 -3.66 -14.33
CA VAL A 36 1.29 -4.48 -14.69
C VAL A 36 1.53 -5.90 -14.22
N LEU A 37 0.62 -6.42 -13.40
CA LEU A 37 0.67 -7.78 -12.88
C LEU A 37 -0.47 -8.61 -13.46
N ASP A 38 -0.22 -9.90 -13.63
CA ASP A 38 -1.21 -10.86 -14.08
C ASP A 38 -2.08 -11.29 -12.90
N ALA A 39 -3.37 -10.96 -12.97
CA ALA A 39 -4.33 -11.25 -11.90
C ALA A 39 -4.55 -12.76 -11.71
N GLU A 40 -4.58 -13.55 -12.78
CA GLU A 40 -4.75 -15.01 -12.69
C GLU A 40 -3.56 -15.63 -11.97
N ARG A 41 -2.35 -15.26 -12.39
CA ARG A 41 -1.11 -15.66 -11.71
C ARG A 41 -1.15 -15.28 -10.23
N LEU A 42 -1.61 -14.08 -9.88
CA LEU A 42 -1.70 -13.69 -8.47
C LEU A 42 -2.75 -14.48 -7.66
N ALA A 43 -3.91 -14.83 -8.23
CA ALA A 43 -4.96 -15.53 -7.50
C ALA A 43 -4.74 -17.04 -7.36
N GLU A 44 -4.13 -17.68 -8.35
CA GLU A 44 -3.94 -19.13 -8.33
C GLU A 44 -2.70 -19.50 -7.53
N THR A 45 -1.53 -19.00 -7.94
CA THR A 45 -0.23 -19.18 -7.27
C THR A 45 0.81 -18.28 -7.94
N GLY A 46 1.83 -17.81 -7.22
CA GLY A 46 2.94 -17.07 -7.83
C GLY A 46 3.08 -15.64 -7.33
N ILE A 47 2.34 -15.27 -6.29
CA ILE A 47 2.53 -14.02 -5.55
C ILE A 47 4.00 -13.90 -5.11
N LYS A 48 4.63 -14.98 -4.62
CA LYS A 48 6.03 -14.92 -4.18
C LYS A 48 6.98 -14.61 -5.34
N GLU A 49 6.79 -15.28 -6.47
CA GLU A 49 7.65 -15.10 -7.64
C GLU A 49 7.52 -13.68 -8.19
N VAL A 50 6.29 -13.20 -8.39
CA VAL A 50 6.00 -11.83 -8.79
C VAL A 50 6.57 -10.83 -7.78
N TYR A 51 6.45 -11.10 -6.48
CA TYR A 51 6.98 -10.21 -5.45
C TYR A 51 8.51 -10.10 -5.54
N GLU A 52 9.23 -11.21 -5.71
CA GLU A 52 10.68 -11.17 -5.89
C GLU A 52 11.09 -10.45 -7.20
N GLU A 53 10.29 -10.53 -8.26
CA GLU A 53 10.50 -9.76 -9.49
C GLU A 53 10.40 -8.24 -9.26
N ILE A 54 9.42 -7.78 -8.47
CA ILE A 54 9.18 -6.35 -8.21
C ILE A 54 9.95 -5.79 -7.00
N LYS A 55 10.47 -6.65 -6.13
CA LYS A 55 11.17 -6.30 -4.88
C LYS A 55 12.33 -5.32 -5.08
N PRO A 56 13.18 -5.41 -6.13
CA PRO A 56 14.21 -4.41 -6.38
C PRO A 56 13.64 -3.01 -6.59
N THR A 57 12.48 -2.89 -7.24
CA THR A 57 11.77 -1.61 -7.43
C THR A 57 11.15 -1.14 -6.12
N LEU A 58 10.55 -2.04 -5.33
CA LEU A 58 10.00 -1.72 -4.01
C LEU A 58 11.09 -1.20 -3.06
N GLN A 59 12.30 -1.74 -3.13
CA GLN A 59 13.45 -1.33 -2.32
C GLN A 59 13.90 0.12 -2.56
N LEU A 60 13.47 0.75 -3.66
CA LEU A 60 13.67 2.18 -3.89
C LEU A 60 12.80 3.05 -2.99
N TYR A 61 11.71 2.50 -2.46
CA TYR A 61 10.69 3.22 -1.68
C TYR A 61 10.58 2.71 -0.23
N VAL A 62 10.91 1.43 0.01
CA VAL A 62 10.84 0.77 1.32
C VAL A 62 12.18 0.10 1.61
N SER A 63 12.82 0.46 2.72
CA SER A 63 14.18 -0.01 3.06
C SER A 63 14.28 -1.54 3.23
N GLU A 64 13.24 -2.15 3.80
CA GLU A 64 13.18 -3.60 4.07
C GLU A 64 11.76 -4.12 3.76
N PRO A 65 11.45 -4.43 2.49
CA PRO A 65 10.16 -5.01 2.13
C PRO A 65 9.96 -6.34 2.87
N ALA A 66 8.76 -6.59 3.37
CA ALA A 66 8.44 -7.81 4.09
C ALA A 66 8.68 -9.06 3.24
N GLU A 67 9.04 -10.17 3.88
CA GLU A 67 9.12 -11.45 3.21
C GLU A 67 7.72 -12.00 2.93
N ILE A 68 7.55 -12.59 1.74
CA ILE A 68 6.35 -13.31 1.32
C ILE A 68 6.65 -14.81 1.29
N ILE A 69 5.82 -15.57 1.99
CA ILE A 69 5.87 -17.04 2.00
C ILE A 69 4.52 -17.56 1.49
N GLU A 70 4.57 -18.41 0.48
CA GLU A 70 3.39 -19.10 -0.04
C GLU A 70 3.15 -20.39 0.74
N ILE A 71 1.87 -20.62 1.06
CA ILE A 71 1.39 -21.83 1.71
C ILE A 71 0.48 -22.53 0.70
N ASP A 72 1.07 -23.47 -0.05
CA ASP A 72 0.34 -24.29 -1.00
C ASP A 72 -0.47 -25.37 -0.25
N GLY A 73 -1.77 -25.39 -0.51
CA GLY A 73 -2.69 -26.42 -0.06
C GLY A 73 -3.53 -26.95 -1.21
N SER A 74 -2.94 -27.09 -2.40
CA SER A 74 -3.55 -27.62 -3.63
C SER A 74 -4.36 -28.90 -3.44
N GLU A 75 -3.87 -29.84 -2.62
CA GLU A 75 -4.58 -31.08 -2.22
C GLU A 75 -5.95 -30.83 -1.56
N LEU A 76 -6.13 -29.63 -0.98
CA LEU A 76 -7.36 -29.18 -0.32
C LEU A 76 -8.01 -28.01 -1.06
N ALA A 77 -7.60 -27.75 -2.31
CA ALA A 77 -8.05 -26.63 -3.13
C ALA A 77 -7.99 -25.29 -2.40
N LYS A 78 -6.90 -25.03 -1.66
CA LYS A 78 -6.67 -23.76 -0.95
C LYS A 78 -5.29 -23.19 -1.24
N TYR A 79 -5.19 -21.87 -1.15
CA TYR A 79 -3.94 -21.14 -1.28
C TYR A 79 -3.95 -19.94 -0.33
N SER A 80 -2.83 -19.77 0.38
CA SER A 80 -2.64 -18.67 1.33
C SER A 80 -1.23 -18.10 1.21
N VAL A 81 -1.09 -16.85 1.64
CA VAL A 81 0.20 -16.15 1.71
C VAL A 81 0.44 -15.64 3.13
N LEU A 82 1.64 -15.85 3.66
CA LEU A 82 2.13 -15.21 4.88
C LEU A 82 3.01 -14.02 4.50
N CYS A 83 2.61 -12.82 4.92
CA CYS A 83 3.37 -11.58 4.74
C CYS A 83 3.40 -10.82 6.06
N ALA A 84 4.59 -10.43 6.53
CA ALA A 84 4.79 -9.70 7.78
C ALA A 84 4.07 -10.29 9.03
N GLY A 85 3.94 -11.63 9.10
CA GLY A 85 3.26 -12.33 10.19
C GLY A 85 1.74 -12.44 10.05
N ILE A 86 1.15 -11.90 8.98
CA ILE A 86 -0.28 -11.98 8.66
C ILE A 86 -0.48 -13.04 7.57
N THR A 87 -1.40 -13.98 7.82
CA THR A 87 -1.80 -14.98 6.81
C THR A 87 -3.04 -14.50 6.07
N TYR A 88 -2.91 -14.33 4.77
CA TYR A 88 -3.97 -13.98 3.84
C TYR A 88 -4.44 -15.25 3.13
N ALA A 89 -5.72 -15.59 3.29
CA ALA A 89 -6.33 -16.66 2.52
C ALA A 89 -6.71 -16.09 1.14
N ILE A 90 -6.10 -16.61 0.07
CA ILE A 90 -6.33 -16.12 -1.29
C ILE A 90 -7.54 -16.82 -1.90
N TYR A 91 -7.61 -18.15 -1.79
CA TYR A 91 -8.83 -18.91 -2.04
C TYR A 91 -8.88 -20.17 -1.16
N SER A 92 -10.09 -20.65 -0.90
CA SER A 92 -10.36 -21.88 -0.15
C SER A 92 -11.82 -22.27 -0.37
N PRO A 93 -12.18 -23.57 -0.37
CA PRO A 93 -13.58 -24.00 -0.50
C PRO A 93 -14.47 -23.54 0.66
N THR A 94 -13.85 -23.10 1.77
CA THR A 94 -14.53 -22.60 2.97
C THR A 94 -14.75 -21.09 2.95
N LEU A 95 -14.16 -20.37 2.00
CA LEU A 95 -14.42 -18.94 1.83
C LEU A 95 -15.76 -18.77 1.13
N LEU A 96 -16.53 -17.78 1.57
CA LEU A 96 -17.70 -17.30 0.84
C LEU A 96 -17.20 -16.57 -0.39
N ASP A 97 -16.91 -17.29 -1.46
CA ASP A 97 -16.41 -16.70 -2.69
C ASP A 97 -17.56 -16.10 -3.51
N THR A 98 -17.46 -14.80 -3.76
CA THR A 98 -18.07 -14.19 -4.94
C THR A 98 -17.03 -14.15 -6.07
N GLU A 99 -17.49 -14.22 -7.31
CA GLU A 99 -16.65 -14.26 -8.50
C GLU A 99 -15.65 -13.08 -8.49
N GLY A 100 -14.34 -13.36 -8.53
CA GLY A 100 -13.28 -12.35 -8.60
C GLY A 100 -12.69 -11.87 -7.25
N GLU A 101 -13.17 -12.33 -6.09
CA GLU A 101 -12.60 -11.89 -4.80
C GLU A 101 -11.17 -12.40 -4.56
N SER A 102 -10.78 -13.52 -5.15
CA SER A 102 -9.41 -14.06 -5.03
C SER A 102 -8.36 -13.09 -5.56
N TRP A 103 -8.63 -12.38 -6.66
CA TRP A 103 -7.75 -11.33 -7.19
C TRP A 103 -7.60 -10.15 -6.23
N GLY A 104 -8.72 -9.71 -5.63
CA GLY A 104 -8.71 -8.64 -4.65
C GLY A 104 -7.88 -9.00 -3.41
N ARG A 105 -8.04 -10.23 -2.90
CA ARG A 105 -7.28 -10.74 -1.76
C ARG A 105 -5.80 -10.90 -2.09
N ALA A 106 -5.46 -11.39 -3.28
CA ALA A 106 -4.08 -11.50 -3.75
C ALA A 106 -3.40 -10.14 -3.89
N THR A 107 -4.10 -9.16 -4.47
CA THR A 107 -3.60 -7.79 -4.58
C THR A 107 -3.33 -7.18 -3.21
N HIS A 108 -4.27 -7.35 -2.27
CA HIS A 108 -4.10 -6.84 -0.90
C HIS A 108 -2.96 -7.53 -0.15
N ALA A 109 -2.76 -8.84 -0.35
CA ALA A 109 -1.66 -9.58 0.27
C ALA A 109 -0.27 -9.15 -0.25
N LEU A 110 -0.21 -8.58 -1.47
CA LEU A 110 1.00 -8.10 -2.11
C LEU A 110 1.36 -6.65 -1.71
N GLU A 111 0.44 -5.94 -1.05
CA GLU A 111 0.74 -4.58 -0.56
C GLU A 111 1.93 -4.62 0.40
N PRO A 112 2.93 -3.73 0.22
CA PRO A 112 4.10 -3.70 1.10
C PRO A 112 3.67 -3.40 2.53
N VAL A 113 3.69 -4.42 3.38
CA VAL A 113 3.58 -4.22 4.82
C VAL A 113 4.97 -3.82 5.29
N GLU A 114 5.14 -2.55 5.65
CA GLU A 114 6.35 -2.15 6.39
C GLU A 114 6.43 -3.01 7.65
N LYS A 115 7.59 -3.63 7.91
CA LYS A 115 7.87 -4.11 9.27
C LYS A 115 7.74 -2.89 10.16
N LEU A 116 6.68 -2.85 10.97
CA LEU A 116 6.45 -1.83 11.97
C LEU A 116 7.76 -1.65 12.73
N PHE A 117 8.40 -0.50 12.56
CA PHE A 117 9.57 -0.14 13.34
C PHE A 117 9.08 -0.09 14.79
N ILE A 118 9.38 -1.11 15.59
CA ILE A 118 9.22 -1.05 17.04
C ILE A 118 10.53 -0.47 17.54
N PRO A 119 10.63 0.85 17.85
CA PRO A 119 11.76 1.33 18.61
C PRO A 119 11.66 0.69 20.00
N ILE A 120 12.69 -0.10 20.34
CA ILE A 120 12.93 -0.59 21.71
C ILE A 120 13.64 0.52 22.50
#